data_AF-A0A7S3ZDM7-F1
#
_entry.id   AF-A0A7S3ZDM7-F1
#
_cell.length_a   1.000
_cell.length_b   1.000
_cell.length_c   1.000
_cell.angle_alpha   90.00
_cell.angle_beta   90.00
_cell.angle_gamma   90.00
#
_symmetry.space_group_name_H-M   'P 1'
#
loop_
_entity.id
_entity.type
_entity.pdbx_description
1 polymer ?
#
loop_
_entity_poly.entity_id
_entity_poly.type
_entity_poly.pdbx_seq_one_letter_code
_entity_poly.pdbx_strand_id
1 'polypeptide(L)'
;MHWPARYTPQSNWGQSLMYDYDAEKYPYYKNHASFEEIAEAMGKLMDEGKIRSWGMCNDNAYGLAASCAAAKALGCAPPAAMQNDFSLIDRRAEENGVSEASSAIHENVGFMAYNALAGGMLTGKYFDGLPPVTDDPQEARARQTLRTPRGRMDTVGWGRTLYRYRTAAAVRAAQDYKKLADEYGMSLLEMSIRWCQSRPLVTSTLLGHSNEQQLKECLKAAEARKPLPSSLMWEIDRIHMRNRLPIFASERVGKDWDGEGEIGERIP
;
A
#
# COMPACT_ATOMS: atom_id res chain seq x y z
N MET A 1 -7.07 -0.79 -14.29
CA MET A 1 -5.94 -1.73 -14.41
C MET A 1 -5.41 -2.04 -13.02
N HIS A 2 -5.44 -3.31 -12.61
CA HIS A 2 -5.08 -3.70 -11.24
C HIS A 2 -3.57 -3.81 -11.02
N TRP A 3 -2.83 -4.30 -12.01
CA TRP A 3 -1.38 -4.43 -11.95
C TRP A 3 -0.74 -3.68 -13.12
N PRO A 4 0.45 -3.10 -12.92
CA PRO A 4 1.29 -2.61 -14.00
C PRO A 4 1.55 -3.74 -14.99
N ALA A 5 1.41 -3.45 -16.29
CA ALA A 5 1.68 -4.44 -17.34
C ALA A 5 3.19 -4.62 -17.62
N ARG A 6 4.05 -3.91 -16.88
CA ARG A 6 5.50 -3.83 -17.06
C ARG A 6 6.24 -4.16 -15.76
N TYR A 7 7.53 -4.41 -15.84
CA TYR A 7 8.33 -4.54 -14.62
C TYR A 7 8.44 -3.19 -13.92
N THR A 8 8.22 -3.20 -12.61
CA THR A 8 8.32 -2.00 -11.79
C THR A 8 8.96 -2.34 -10.45
N PRO A 9 10.21 -1.90 -10.22
CA PRO A 9 11.00 -2.26 -9.04
C PRO A 9 10.44 -1.67 -7.75
N GLN A 10 9.52 -0.70 -7.84
CA GLN A 10 8.94 0.06 -6.74
C GLN A 10 7.40 -0.06 -6.69
N SER A 11 6.82 -1.11 -7.28
CA SER A 11 5.38 -1.41 -7.16
C SER A 11 5.05 -2.09 -5.83
N ASN A 12 3.78 -2.45 -5.60
CA ASN A 12 3.27 -3.05 -4.35
C ASN A 12 4.09 -4.22 -3.76
N TRP A 13 4.89 -4.91 -4.59
CA TRP A 13 5.79 -6.00 -4.21
C TRP A 13 7.26 -5.72 -4.51
N GLY A 14 7.53 -4.70 -5.32
CA GLY A 14 8.88 -4.35 -5.73
C GLY A 14 9.65 -3.77 -4.55
N GLN A 15 10.73 -4.46 -4.17
CA GLN A 15 11.67 -4.04 -3.14
C GLN A 15 13.03 -3.63 -3.74
N SER A 16 13.18 -3.70 -5.06
CA SER A 16 14.48 -3.47 -5.69
C SER A 16 14.78 -1.98 -5.74
N LEU A 17 15.95 -1.61 -5.22
CA LEU A 17 16.49 -0.26 -5.37
C LEU A 17 17.05 -0.03 -6.79
N MET A 18 17.33 -1.10 -7.53
CA MET A 18 17.86 -1.05 -8.88
C MET A 18 16.79 -1.46 -9.90
N TYR A 19 16.73 -0.74 -11.02
CA TYR A 19 15.97 -1.18 -12.17
C TYR A 19 16.74 -2.26 -12.94
N ASP A 20 16.12 -3.42 -13.09
CA ASP A 20 16.65 -4.55 -13.86
C ASP A 20 16.05 -4.57 -15.27
N TYR A 21 16.88 -4.26 -16.27
CA TYR A 21 16.48 -4.26 -17.68
C TYR A 21 16.16 -5.66 -18.21
N ASP A 22 16.75 -6.71 -17.64
CA ASP A 22 16.48 -8.07 -18.05
C ASP A 22 15.19 -8.59 -17.42
N ALA A 23 14.80 -8.09 -16.24
CA ALA A 23 13.51 -8.38 -15.64
C ALA A 23 12.33 -7.95 -16.53
N GLU A 24 12.46 -6.83 -17.24
CA GLU A 24 11.45 -6.36 -18.22
C GLU A 24 11.29 -7.33 -19.40
N LYS A 25 12.31 -8.13 -19.71
CA LYS A 25 12.29 -9.10 -20.82
C LYS A 25 11.66 -10.44 -20.43
N TYR A 26 11.33 -10.67 -19.16
CA TYR A 26 10.74 -11.93 -18.73
C TYR A 26 9.40 -12.20 -19.42
N PRO A 27 9.05 -13.48 -19.68
CA PRO A 27 7.83 -13.85 -20.41
C PRO A 27 6.54 -13.23 -19.85
N TYR A 28 6.47 -12.99 -18.54
CA TYR A 28 5.32 -12.36 -17.89
C TYR A 28 5.08 -10.90 -18.32
N TYR A 29 6.16 -10.15 -18.59
CA TYR A 29 6.11 -8.77 -19.07
C TYR A 29 6.27 -8.68 -20.59
N LYS A 30 6.58 -9.79 -21.27
CA LYS A 30 6.72 -9.80 -22.72
C LYS A 30 5.38 -9.56 -23.41
N ASN A 31 5.38 -8.73 -24.45
CA ASN A 31 4.18 -8.37 -25.24
C ASN A 31 3.07 -7.72 -24.39
N HIS A 32 3.43 -6.98 -23.35
CA HIS A 32 2.46 -6.20 -22.61
C HIS A 32 1.86 -5.08 -23.46
N ALA A 33 0.60 -4.74 -23.19
CA ALA A 33 -0.05 -3.62 -23.86
C ALA A 33 0.68 -2.31 -23.53
N SER A 34 0.94 -1.48 -24.55
CA SER A 34 1.53 -0.17 -24.35
C SER A 34 0.56 0.77 -23.61
N PHE A 35 1.06 1.91 -23.13
CA PHE A 35 0.19 2.91 -22.53
C PHE A 35 -0.85 3.44 -23.54
N GLU A 36 -0.48 3.56 -24.81
CA GLU A 36 -1.36 3.93 -25.92
C GLU A 36 -2.44 2.88 -26.15
N GLU A 37 -2.08 1.59 -26.24
CA GLU A 37 -3.05 0.50 -26.43
C GLU A 37 -4.04 0.42 -25.27
N ILE A 38 -3.56 0.60 -24.03
CA ILE A 38 -4.42 0.66 -22.84
C ILE A 38 -5.36 1.87 -22.92
N ALA A 39 -4.83 3.06 -23.21
CA ALA A 39 -5.62 4.28 -23.28
C ALA A 39 -6.68 4.23 -24.39
N GLU A 40 -6.32 3.72 -25.57
CA GLU A 40 -7.23 3.54 -26.71
C GLU A 40 -8.35 2.55 -26.36
N ALA A 41 -8.01 1.41 -25.75
CA ALA A 41 -8.99 0.41 -25.33
C ALA A 41 -9.95 0.95 -24.28
N MET A 42 -9.44 1.68 -23.27
CA MET A 42 -10.29 2.31 -22.24
C MET A 42 -11.17 3.41 -22.84
N GLY A 43 -10.65 4.20 -23.77
CA GLY A 43 -11.41 5.20 -24.54
C GLY A 43 -12.57 4.58 -25.30
N LYS A 44 -12.32 3.50 -26.07
CA LYS A 44 -13.36 2.74 -26.78
C LYS A 44 -14.46 2.24 -25.83
N LEU A 45 -14.09 1.69 -24.67
CA LEU A 45 -15.06 1.24 -23.67
C LEU A 45 -15.90 2.40 -23.09
N MET A 46 -15.32 3.60 -22.98
CA MET A 46 -16.05 4.80 -22.57
C MET A 46 -17.01 5.29 -23.66
N ASP A 47 -16.57 5.34 -24.92
CA ASP A 47 -17.37 5.75 -26.07
C ASP A 47 -18.57 4.80 -26.30
N GLU A 48 -18.35 3.51 -26.08
CA GLU A 48 -19.42 2.48 -26.08
C GLU A 48 -20.36 2.58 -24.86
N GLY A 49 -20.07 3.45 -23.90
CA GLY A 49 -20.86 3.63 -22.68
C GLY A 49 -20.74 2.50 -21.66
N LYS A 50 -19.78 1.58 -21.83
CA LYS A 50 -19.59 0.42 -20.93
C LYS A 50 -18.97 0.82 -19.59
N ILE A 51 -18.14 1.86 -19.59
CA ILE A 51 -17.55 2.44 -18.37
C ILE A 51 -17.66 3.97 -18.39
N ARG A 52 -17.76 4.59 -17.21
CA ARG A 52 -17.75 6.05 -17.07
C ARG A 52 -16.34 6.64 -17.01
N SER A 53 -15.40 5.86 -16.49
CA SER A 53 -14.00 6.23 -16.29
C SER A 53 -13.19 4.97 -16.05
N TRP A 54 -11.87 5.11 -16.12
CA TRP A 54 -10.93 4.06 -15.78
C TRP A 54 -9.89 4.58 -14.78
N GLY A 55 -9.10 3.66 -14.23
CA GLY A 55 -8.07 4.01 -13.25
C GLY A 55 -6.97 2.96 -13.19
N MET A 56 -5.93 3.29 -12.43
CA MET A 56 -4.73 2.48 -12.25
C MET A 56 -4.61 2.00 -10.81
N CYS A 57 -3.79 0.99 -10.56
CA CYS A 57 -3.57 0.45 -9.24
C CYS A 57 -2.17 -0.15 -9.17
N ASN A 58 -1.55 -0.09 -7.99
CA ASN A 58 -0.23 -0.65 -7.70
C ASN A 58 0.92 -0.07 -8.53
N ASP A 59 0.72 1.07 -9.17
CA ASP A 59 1.68 1.70 -10.08
C ASP A 59 2.43 2.88 -9.42
N ASN A 60 3.40 3.46 -10.12
CA ASN A 60 4.25 4.56 -9.68
C ASN A 60 4.07 5.81 -10.56
N ALA A 61 4.84 6.87 -10.28
CA ALA A 61 4.73 8.15 -10.99
C ALA A 61 4.96 8.00 -12.50
N TYR A 62 5.92 7.16 -12.91
CA TYR A 62 6.17 6.90 -14.33
C TYR A 62 4.94 6.30 -15.02
N GLY A 63 4.34 5.26 -14.43
CA GLY A 63 3.15 4.62 -15.01
C GLY A 63 1.97 5.56 -15.11
N LEU A 64 1.73 6.36 -14.05
CA LEU A 64 0.66 7.37 -14.05
C LEU A 64 0.88 8.43 -15.14
N ALA A 65 2.05 9.08 -15.14
CA ALA A 65 2.34 10.17 -16.07
C ALA A 65 2.34 9.69 -17.52
N ALA A 66 2.92 8.52 -17.79
CA ALA A 66 2.95 7.95 -19.14
C ALA A 66 1.53 7.57 -19.62
N SER A 67 0.69 7.01 -18.75
CA SER A 67 -0.70 6.70 -19.09
C SER A 67 -1.52 7.96 -19.38
N CYS A 68 -1.31 9.03 -18.60
CA CYS A 68 -1.99 10.31 -18.83
C CYS A 68 -1.50 10.97 -20.13
N ALA A 69 -0.19 10.95 -20.39
CA ALA A 69 0.40 11.47 -21.62
C ALA A 69 -0.11 10.72 -22.86
N ALA A 70 -0.14 9.38 -22.82
CA ALA A 70 -0.65 8.55 -23.90
C ALA A 70 -2.13 8.85 -24.19
N ALA A 71 -2.97 8.91 -23.15
CA ALA A 71 -4.38 9.26 -23.30
C ALA A 71 -4.57 10.65 -23.93
N LYS A 72 -3.84 11.67 -23.44
CA LYS A 72 -3.88 13.03 -24.00
C LYS A 72 -3.44 13.05 -25.47
N ALA A 73 -2.38 12.33 -25.82
CA ALA A 73 -1.86 12.26 -27.19
C ALA A 73 -2.86 11.61 -28.17
N LEU A 74 -3.64 10.63 -27.71
CA LEU A 74 -4.68 9.96 -28.49
C LEU A 74 -6.03 10.69 -28.48
N GLY A 75 -6.17 11.76 -27.69
CA GLY A 75 -7.46 12.43 -27.47
C GLY A 75 -8.45 11.61 -26.63
N CYS A 76 -7.98 10.59 -25.92
CA CYS A 76 -8.78 9.78 -24.99
C CYS A 76 -8.80 10.40 -23.59
N ALA A 77 -9.80 10.02 -22.77
CA ALA A 77 -9.83 10.44 -21.37
C ALA A 77 -8.68 9.79 -20.57
N PRO A 78 -7.91 10.55 -19.78
CA PRO A 78 -6.88 10.01 -18.89
C PRO A 78 -7.50 9.18 -17.75
N PRO A 79 -6.71 8.35 -17.04
CA PRO A 79 -7.20 7.65 -15.86
C PRO A 79 -7.70 8.63 -14.81
N ALA A 80 -8.88 8.38 -14.26
CA ALA A 80 -9.52 9.27 -13.28
C ALA A 80 -9.08 9.00 -11.83
N ALA A 81 -8.55 7.80 -11.56
CA ALA A 81 -8.06 7.45 -10.23
C ALA A 81 -6.84 6.53 -10.25
N MET A 82 -6.02 6.62 -9.22
CA MET A 82 -4.96 5.67 -8.90
C MET A 82 -5.15 5.10 -7.49
N GLN A 83 -5.15 3.78 -7.38
CA GLN A 83 -5.39 3.07 -6.14
C GLN A 83 -4.09 2.41 -5.63
N ASN A 84 -3.51 2.93 -4.56
CA ASN A 84 -2.22 2.45 -4.04
C ASN A 84 -2.28 2.19 -2.53
N ASP A 85 -1.34 1.36 -2.07
CA ASP A 85 -1.11 1.08 -0.66
C ASP A 85 -0.66 2.36 0.03
N PHE A 86 -1.31 2.73 1.13
CA PHE A 86 -0.95 3.93 1.85
C PHE A 86 -1.42 3.90 3.31
N SER A 87 -0.46 4.01 4.23
CA SER A 87 -0.70 3.98 5.67
C SER A 87 0.45 4.65 6.44
N LEU A 88 0.34 4.74 7.76
CA LEU A 88 1.42 5.28 8.62
C LEU A 88 2.77 4.56 8.43
N ILE A 89 2.74 3.29 8.03
CA ILE A 89 3.92 2.46 7.81
C ILE A 89 4.18 2.17 6.33
N ASP A 90 3.36 2.68 5.41
CA ASP A 90 3.64 2.67 3.98
C ASP A 90 3.33 4.04 3.37
N ARG A 91 4.38 4.84 3.23
CA ARG A 91 4.32 6.20 2.67
C ARG A 91 4.99 6.28 1.31
N ARG A 92 5.19 5.16 0.61
CA ARG A 92 5.94 5.14 -0.65
C ARG A 92 5.35 6.07 -1.72
N ALA A 93 4.03 6.24 -1.75
CA ALA A 93 3.38 7.17 -2.68
C ALA A 93 3.82 8.64 -2.50
N GLU A 94 4.31 9.00 -1.31
CA GLU A 94 4.89 10.32 -1.03
C GLU A 94 6.39 10.39 -1.41
N GLU A 95 7.05 9.26 -1.64
CA GLU A 95 8.49 9.19 -1.89
C GLU A 95 8.85 8.84 -3.34
N ASN A 96 7.94 8.22 -4.09
CA ASN A 96 8.16 7.77 -5.46
C ASN A 96 7.53 8.68 -6.54
N GLY A 97 7.23 9.94 -6.18
CA GLY A 97 6.67 10.96 -7.07
C GLY A 97 5.17 10.82 -7.36
N VAL A 98 4.49 9.78 -6.87
CA VAL A 98 3.06 9.55 -7.16
C VAL A 98 2.20 10.71 -6.65
N SER A 99 2.44 11.17 -5.43
CA SER A 99 1.67 12.28 -4.83
C SER A 99 1.76 13.59 -5.63
N GLU A 100 2.92 13.89 -6.20
CA GLU A 100 3.14 15.02 -7.10
C GLU A 100 2.37 14.80 -8.41
N ALA A 101 2.65 13.68 -9.09
CA ALA A 101 2.05 13.37 -10.39
C ALA A 101 0.51 13.35 -10.34
N SER A 102 -0.08 12.78 -9.29
CA SER A 102 -1.54 12.67 -9.16
C SER A 102 -2.24 13.97 -8.75
N SER A 103 -1.50 14.98 -8.28
CA SER A 103 -2.08 16.21 -7.77
C SER A 103 -2.93 16.96 -8.81
N ALA A 104 -3.86 17.79 -8.34
CA ALA A 104 -4.73 18.60 -9.19
C ALA A 104 -3.99 19.58 -10.12
N ILE A 105 -2.71 19.86 -9.84
CA ILE A 105 -1.86 20.75 -10.64
C ILE A 105 -1.23 20.00 -11.82
N HIS A 106 -0.95 18.72 -11.66
CA HIS A 106 -0.30 17.88 -12.67
C HIS A 106 -1.35 17.07 -13.44
N GLU A 107 -1.56 15.80 -13.09
CA GLU A 107 -2.46 14.93 -13.85
C GLU A 107 -3.91 14.95 -13.36
N ASN A 108 -4.18 15.57 -12.21
CA ASN A 108 -5.50 15.66 -11.59
C ASN A 108 -6.22 14.30 -11.51
N VAL A 109 -5.49 13.30 -10.98
CA VAL A 109 -5.94 11.92 -10.85
C VAL A 109 -6.19 11.62 -9.38
N GLY A 110 -7.42 11.25 -9.02
CA GLY A 110 -7.78 11.00 -7.63
C GLY A 110 -7.01 9.83 -7.02
N PHE A 111 -6.54 9.95 -5.78
CA PHE A 111 -5.84 8.86 -5.10
C PHE A 111 -6.78 8.10 -4.16
N MET A 112 -6.88 6.78 -4.36
CA MET A 112 -7.61 5.87 -3.49
C MET A 112 -6.62 5.08 -2.63
N ALA A 113 -6.49 5.47 -1.37
CA ALA A 113 -5.66 4.76 -0.40
C ALA A 113 -6.33 3.45 0.02
N TYR A 114 -5.69 2.31 -0.24
CA TYR A 114 -6.07 1.05 0.39
C TYR A 114 -5.09 0.67 1.49
N ASN A 115 -5.49 -0.27 2.35
CA ASN A 115 -4.72 -0.72 3.51
C ASN A 115 -4.29 0.42 4.45
N ALA A 116 -5.18 1.41 4.69
CA ALA A 116 -4.95 2.44 5.70
C ALA A 116 -4.64 1.89 7.11
N LEU A 117 -5.05 0.64 7.38
CA LEU A 117 -4.75 -0.10 8.62
C LEU A 117 -3.67 -1.19 8.45
N ALA A 118 -2.97 -1.24 7.31
CA ALA A 118 -1.89 -2.18 7.00
C ALA A 118 -2.26 -3.65 7.29
N GLY A 119 -3.33 -4.14 6.66
CA GLY A 119 -3.84 -5.49 6.90
C GLY A 119 -4.38 -5.74 8.32
N GLY A 120 -4.55 -4.69 9.12
CA GLY A 120 -4.95 -4.74 10.53
C GLY A 120 -3.80 -4.58 11.52
N MET A 121 -2.54 -4.42 11.05
CA MET A 121 -1.40 -4.14 11.94
C MET A 121 -1.62 -2.87 12.76
N LEU A 122 -2.15 -1.82 12.12
CA LEU A 122 -2.44 -0.53 12.75
C LEU A 122 -3.75 -0.53 13.57
N THR A 123 -4.19 -1.70 14.06
CA THR A 123 -5.16 -1.79 15.16
C THR A 123 -4.51 -2.33 16.44
N GLY A 124 -3.25 -2.77 16.38
CA GLY A 124 -2.52 -3.38 17.48
C GLY A 124 -2.89 -4.84 17.77
N LYS A 125 -3.88 -5.43 17.08
CA LYS A 125 -4.37 -6.80 17.35
C LYS A 125 -3.35 -7.92 17.08
N TYR A 126 -2.22 -7.57 16.47
CA TYR A 126 -1.13 -8.48 16.11
C TYR A 126 0.11 -8.34 17.00
N PHE A 127 0.12 -7.46 18.00
CA PHE A 127 1.30 -7.21 18.83
C PHE A 127 1.60 -8.35 19.82
N ASP A 128 0.60 -9.10 20.28
CA ASP A 128 0.79 -10.26 21.16
C ASP A 128 1.15 -11.56 20.40
N GLY A 129 1.52 -11.44 19.13
CA GLY A 129 1.94 -12.56 18.29
C GLY A 129 1.45 -12.41 16.86
N LEU A 130 2.40 -12.34 15.93
CA LEU A 130 2.09 -12.32 14.50
C LEU A 130 1.46 -13.65 14.07
N PRO A 131 0.46 -13.61 13.18
CA PRO A 131 -0.06 -14.84 12.61
C PRO A 131 1.07 -15.55 11.84
N PRO A 132 1.18 -16.87 11.96
CA PRO A 132 2.13 -17.66 11.20
C PRO A 132 1.73 -17.66 9.71
N VAL A 133 2.71 -17.57 8.83
CA VAL A 133 2.51 -17.89 7.41
C VAL A 133 2.41 -19.42 7.32
N THR A 134 1.76 -19.98 6.30
CA THR A 134 1.64 -21.45 6.15
C THR A 134 2.96 -22.21 6.01
N ASP A 135 4.09 -21.52 5.97
CA ASP A 135 5.44 -22.08 5.96
C ASP A 135 6.13 -21.95 7.33
N ASP A 136 5.36 -21.70 8.40
CA ASP A 136 5.88 -21.57 9.76
C ASP A 136 6.31 -22.94 10.32
N PRO A 137 7.57 -23.10 10.76
CA PRO A 137 8.04 -24.34 11.40
C PRO A 137 7.32 -24.66 12.72
N GLN A 138 6.52 -23.73 13.27
CA GLN A 138 5.72 -23.91 14.49
C GLN A 138 4.25 -24.19 14.16
N GLU A 139 3.97 -25.41 13.68
CA GLU A 139 2.65 -25.88 13.25
C GLU A 139 1.51 -25.64 14.28
N ALA A 140 1.82 -25.74 15.57
CA ALA A 140 0.83 -25.53 16.65
C ALA A 140 0.26 -24.10 16.68
N ARG A 141 1.11 -23.07 16.50
CA ARG A 141 0.70 -21.67 16.43
C ARG A 141 -0.17 -21.40 15.20
N ALA A 142 0.15 -22.07 14.08
CA ALA A 142 -0.62 -21.98 12.84
C ALA A 142 -2.01 -22.56 12.97
N ARG A 143 -2.12 -23.75 13.57
CA ARG A 143 -3.41 -24.37 13.86
C ARG A 143 -4.26 -23.51 14.80
N GLN A 144 -3.68 -22.89 15.82
CA GLN A 144 -4.42 -22.01 16.73
C GLN A 144 -4.95 -20.75 16.03
N THR A 145 -4.11 -20.09 15.23
CA THR A 145 -4.49 -18.87 14.50
C THR A 145 -5.64 -19.15 13.51
N LEU A 146 -5.59 -20.29 12.81
CA LEU A 146 -6.66 -20.70 11.89
C LEU A 146 -7.99 -21.00 12.58
N ARG A 147 -7.98 -21.42 13.86
CA ARG A 147 -9.20 -21.65 14.66
C ARG A 147 -9.85 -20.36 15.14
N THR A 148 -9.07 -19.27 15.28
CA THR A 148 -9.57 -17.99 15.80
C THR A 148 -8.93 -16.83 15.03
N PRO A 149 -9.26 -16.66 13.73
CA PRO A 149 -8.61 -15.66 12.89
C PRO A 149 -9.00 -14.24 13.33
N ARG A 150 -7.98 -13.38 13.50
CA ARG A 150 -8.16 -11.96 13.84
C ARG A 150 -8.40 -11.08 12.61
N GLY A 151 -8.24 -11.64 11.41
CA GLY A 151 -8.43 -10.94 10.14
C GLY A 151 -7.79 -11.67 8.96
N ARG A 152 -7.79 -11.02 7.78
CA ARG A 152 -7.24 -11.60 6.54
C ARG A 152 -5.76 -11.99 6.64
N MET A 153 -5.00 -11.29 7.48
CA MET A 153 -3.58 -11.59 7.73
C MET A 153 -3.36 -13.01 8.32
N ASP A 154 -4.39 -13.61 8.91
CA ASP A 154 -4.37 -14.95 9.52
C ASP A 154 -4.74 -16.06 8.53
N THR A 155 -5.06 -15.70 7.28
CA THR A 155 -5.44 -16.66 6.22
C THR A 155 -4.23 -16.98 5.34
N VAL A 156 -4.21 -18.17 4.72
CA VAL A 156 -3.07 -18.64 3.91
C VAL A 156 -2.69 -17.68 2.78
N GLY A 157 -3.66 -17.31 1.93
CA GLY A 157 -3.41 -16.46 0.76
C GLY A 157 -3.02 -15.04 1.16
N TRP A 158 -3.93 -14.33 1.83
CA TRP A 158 -3.66 -12.96 2.27
C TRP A 158 -2.54 -12.87 3.30
N GLY A 159 -2.23 -13.94 4.02
CA GLY A 159 -1.14 -13.97 4.98
C GLY A 159 0.24 -13.86 4.31
N ARG A 160 0.45 -14.57 3.19
CA ARG A 160 1.66 -14.45 2.35
C ARG A 160 1.75 -13.04 1.75
N THR A 161 0.64 -12.55 1.21
CA THR A 161 0.54 -11.21 0.59
C THR A 161 0.78 -10.07 1.61
N LEU A 162 0.14 -10.10 2.77
CA LEU A 162 0.21 -9.03 3.77
C LEU A 162 1.44 -9.15 4.68
N TYR A 163 2.38 -10.02 4.33
CA TYR A 163 3.64 -10.22 5.05
C TYR A 163 4.47 -8.93 5.16
N ARG A 164 4.44 -8.05 4.15
CA ARG A 164 5.15 -6.77 4.14
C ARG A 164 4.91 -5.87 5.35
N TYR A 165 3.78 -6.02 6.05
CA TYR A 165 3.48 -5.25 7.27
C TYR A 165 4.05 -5.86 8.55
N ARG A 166 4.80 -6.96 8.44
CA ARG A 166 5.28 -7.77 9.57
C ARG A 166 6.78 -7.72 9.76
N THR A 167 7.49 -6.90 8.98
CA THR A 167 8.91 -6.69 9.19
C THR A 167 9.15 -6.19 10.61
N ALA A 168 10.31 -6.49 11.19
CA ALA A 168 10.63 -6.06 12.54
C ALA A 168 10.54 -4.52 12.69
N ALA A 169 10.97 -3.78 11.65
CA ALA A 169 10.83 -2.33 11.59
C ALA A 169 9.36 -1.87 11.52
N ALA A 170 8.51 -2.53 10.73
CA ALA A 170 7.09 -2.19 10.64
C ALA A 170 6.37 -2.42 11.97
N VAL A 171 6.69 -3.52 12.65
CA VAL A 171 6.14 -3.82 13.99
C VAL A 171 6.57 -2.78 15.01
N ARG A 172 7.86 -2.42 15.06
CA ARG A 172 8.37 -1.35 15.96
C ARG A 172 7.68 -0.01 15.70
N ALA A 173 7.60 0.41 14.44
CA ALA A 173 6.91 1.64 14.06
C ALA A 173 5.44 1.63 14.49
N ALA A 174 4.72 0.52 14.26
CA ALA A 174 3.33 0.37 14.67
C ALA A 174 3.15 0.42 16.21
N GLN A 175 4.08 -0.15 16.97
CA GLN A 175 4.10 -0.07 18.43
C GLN A 175 4.38 1.35 18.94
N ASP A 176 5.28 2.08 18.30
CA ASP A 176 5.53 3.48 18.65
C ASP A 176 4.34 4.38 18.32
N TYR A 177 3.68 4.16 17.18
CA TYR A 177 2.42 4.82 16.87
C TYR A 177 1.31 4.45 17.86
N LYS A 178 1.27 3.22 18.38
CA LYS A 178 0.30 2.82 19.41
C LYS A 178 0.49 3.62 20.69
N LYS A 179 1.73 3.73 21.18
CA LYS A 179 2.05 4.53 22.38
C LYS A 179 1.65 5.99 22.17
N LEU A 180 1.98 6.55 21.00
CA LEU A 180 1.62 7.92 20.65
C LEU A 180 0.09 8.13 20.60
N ALA A 181 -0.66 7.18 20.03
CA ALA A 181 -2.11 7.24 20.01
C ALA A 181 -2.69 7.25 21.44
N ASP A 182 -2.15 6.42 22.33
CA ASP A 182 -2.56 6.35 23.74
C ASP A 182 -2.28 7.66 24.50
N GLU A 183 -1.12 8.28 24.28
CA GLU A 183 -0.75 9.58 24.86
C GLU A 183 -1.74 10.70 24.47
N TYR A 184 -2.32 10.60 23.26
CA TYR A 184 -3.32 11.55 22.76
C TYR A 184 -4.77 11.09 22.99
N GLY A 185 -4.98 10.00 23.73
CA GLY A 185 -6.31 9.52 24.11
C GLY A 185 -7.15 8.98 22.95
N MET A 186 -6.51 8.42 21.91
CA MET A 186 -7.19 7.83 20.76
C MET A 186 -6.71 6.41 20.48
N SER A 187 -7.52 5.62 19.77
CA SER A 187 -7.07 4.30 19.32
C SER A 187 -6.08 4.43 18.15
N LEU A 188 -5.17 3.46 17.99
CA LEU A 188 -4.29 3.40 16.81
C LEU A 188 -5.08 3.33 15.50
N LEU A 189 -6.23 2.64 15.51
CA LEU A 189 -7.15 2.56 14.36
C LEU A 189 -7.66 3.96 13.98
N GLU A 190 -8.15 4.70 14.97
CA GLU A 190 -8.67 6.05 14.76
C GLU A 190 -7.58 6.99 14.24
N MET A 191 -6.41 7.00 14.89
CA MET A 191 -5.27 7.82 14.48
C MET A 191 -4.86 7.52 13.04
N SER A 192 -4.79 6.24 12.66
CA SER A 192 -4.33 5.80 11.34
C SER A 192 -5.30 6.20 10.22
N ILE A 193 -6.61 6.02 10.42
CA ILE A 193 -7.62 6.41 9.43
C ILE A 193 -7.65 7.92 9.26
N ARG A 194 -7.71 8.67 10.37
CA ARG A 194 -7.77 10.14 10.33
C ARG A 194 -6.50 10.74 9.72
N TRP A 195 -5.33 10.17 10.06
CA TRP A 195 -4.07 10.60 9.46
C TRP A 195 -4.06 10.34 7.95
N CYS A 196 -4.45 9.13 7.51
CA CYS A 196 -4.51 8.76 6.09
C CYS A 196 -5.42 9.72 5.28
N GLN A 197 -6.63 9.99 5.79
CA GLN A 197 -7.58 10.93 5.16
C GLN A 197 -7.10 12.38 5.16
N SER A 198 -6.26 12.78 6.11
CA SER A 198 -5.75 14.15 6.18
C SER A 198 -4.67 14.46 5.15
N ARG A 199 -4.13 13.44 4.46
CA ARG A 199 -3.00 13.62 3.54
C ARG A 199 -3.47 14.30 2.25
N PRO A 200 -2.77 15.34 1.77
CA PRO A 200 -3.18 16.09 0.58
C PRO A 200 -3.35 15.23 -0.68
N LEU A 201 -2.59 14.15 -0.79
CA LEU A 201 -2.68 13.23 -1.93
C LEU A 201 -4.01 12.44 -1.94
N VAL A 202 -4.60 12.15 -0.78
CA VAL A 202 -5.69 11.17 -0.63
C VAL A 202 -7.05 11.80 -0.97
N THR A 203 -7.70 11.29 -2.01
CA THR A 203 -9.07 11.64 -2.37
C THR A 203 -10.09 10.76 -1.64
N SER A 204 -9.77 9.47 -1.47
CA SER A 204 -10.62 8.52 -0.76
C SER A 204 -9.79 7.46 -0.04
N THR A 205 -10.26 7.04 1.13
CA THR A 205 -9.66 5.96 1.92
C THR A 205 -10.59 4.75 1.92
N LEU A 206 -10.11 3.61 1.43
CA LEU A 206 -10.86 2.37 1.40
C LEU A 206 -10.79 1.68 2.77
N LEU A 207 -11.93 1.61 3.45
CA LEU A 207 -12.06 0.99 4.76
C LEU A 207 -12.20 -0.53 4.61
N GLY A 208 -11.41 -1.29 5.38
CA GLY A 208 -11.47 -2.75 5.43
C GLY A 208 -11.98 -3.25 6.78
N HIS A 209 -12.86 -4.25 6.77
CA HIS A 209 -13.41 -4.89 7.97
C HIS A 209 -13.74 -6.37 7.70
N SER A 210 -13.81 -7.18 8.75
CA SER A 210 -14.25 -8.59 8.70
C SER A 210 -15.51 -8.85 9.53
N ASN A 211 -16.03 -7.85 10.24
CA ASN A 211 -17.30 -7.90 10.96
C ASN A 211 -17.91 -6.50 11.11
N GLU A 212 -19.14 -6.43 11.62
CA GLU A 212 -19.88 -5.17 11.78
C GLU A 212 -19.25 -4.23 12.82
N GLN A 213 -18.68 -4.77 13.90
CA GLN A 213 -18.04 -3.96 14.94
C GLN A 213 -16.84 -3.17 14.37
N GLN A 214 -15.99 -3.83 13.59
CA GLN A 214 -14.87 -3.18 12.89
C GLN A 214 -15.36 -2.14 11.89
N LEU A 215 -16.46 -2.41 11.18
CA LEU A 215 -17.05 -1.42 10.27
C LEU A 215 -17.48 -0.16 11.05
N LYS A 216 -18.16 -0.32 12.19
CA LYS A 216 -18.58 0.81 13.04
C LYS A 216 -17.38 1.62 13.56
N GLU A 217 -16.31 0.94 13.99
CA GLU A 217 -15.07 1.60 14.43
C GLU A 217 -14.41 2.39 13.30
N CYS A 218 -14.28 1.79 12.11
CA CYS A 218 -13.72 2.43 10.92
C CYS A 218 -14.56 3.64 10.49
N LEU A 219 -15.89 3.52 10.45
CA LEU A 219 -16.79 4.62 10.10
C LEU A 219 -16.71 5.76 11.11
N LYS A 220 -16.75 5.44 12.42
CA LYS A 220 -16.58 6.46 13.48
C LYS A 220 -15.27 7.24 13.32
N ALA A 221 -14.18 6.56 13.01
CA ALA A 221 -12.89 7.20 12.74
C ALA A 221 -12.93 8.06 11.47
N ALA A 222 -13.52 7.55 10.39
CA ALA A 222 -13.60 8.22 9.09
C ALA A 222 -14.52 9.46 9.09
N GLU A 223 -15.54 9.47 9.95
CA GLU A 223 -16.50 10.57 10.12
C GLU A 223 -15.99 11.66 11.08
N ALA A 224 -14.89 11.42 11.80
CA ALA A 224 -14.32 12.35 12.76
C ALA A 224 -13.76 13.60 12.06
N ARG A 225 -14.56 14.68 12.03
CA ARG A 225 -14.22 15.93 11.32
C ARG A 225 -13.13 16.78 11.96
N LYS A 226 -12.84 16.57 13.26
CA LYS A 226 -11.82 17.37 13.95
C LYS A 226 -10.45 17.02 13.35
N PRO A 227 -9.64 18.01 12.92
CA PRO A 227 -8.26 17.73 12.50
C PRO A 227 -7.45 17.09 13.63
N LEU A 228 -6.47 16.26 13.27
CA LEU A 228 -5.47 15.81 14.24
C LEU A 228 -4.65 17.03 14.71
N PRO A 229 -4.28 17.14 16.00
CA PRO A 229 -3.45 18.24 16.48
C PRO A 229 -2.13 18.34 15.70
N SER A 230 -1.66 19.54 15.41
CA SER A 230 -0.38 19.73 14.71
C SER A 230 0.81 19.12 15.47
N SER A 231 0.77 19.11 16.81
CA SER A 231 1.75 18.43 17.64
C SER A 231 1.75 16.92 17.42
N LEU A 232 0.57 16.30 17.28
CA LEU A 232 0.45 14.87 16.97
C LEU A 232 0.98 14.58 15.57
N MET A 233 0.65 15.41 14.58
CA MET A 233 1.15 15.26 13.21
C MET A 233 2.69 15.33 13.17
N TRP A 234 3.29 16.25 13.92
CA TRP A 234 4.74 16.34 14.07
C TRP A 234 5.35 15.08 14.68
N GLU A 235 4.75 14.55 15.75
CA GLU A 235 5.21 13.32 16.39
C GLU A 235 5.10 12.10 15.47
N ILE A 236 4.02 12.02 14.69
CA ILE A 236 3.87 11.00 13.65
C ILE A 236 5.02 11.08 12.65
N ASP A 237 5.35 12.28 12.17
CA ASP A 237 6.45 12.47 11.22
C ASP A 237 7.81 12.14 11.86
N ARG A 238 8.03 12.42 13.15
CA ARG A 238 9.27 11.98 13.85
C ARG A 238 9.41 10.46 13.88
N ILE A 239 8.33 9.73 14.18
CA ILE A 239 8.34 8.26 14.17
C ILE A 239 8.61 7.75 12.75
N HIS A 240 7.97 8.35 11.74
CA HIS A 240 8.20 8.00 10.35
C HIS A 240 9.65 8.21 9.93
N MET A 241 10.27 9.35 10.27
CA MET A 241 11.66 9.63 9.91
C MET A 241 12.68 8.66 10.54
N ARG A 242 12.36 8.07 11.69
CA ARG A 242 13.17 7.01 12.31
C ARG A 242 12.96 5.63 11.66
N ASN A 243 11.84 5.45 10.97
CA ASN A 243 11.38 4.19 10.41
C ASN A 243 10.90 4.40 8.97
N ARG A 244 11.71 5.05 8.11
CA ARG A 244 11.30 5.41 6.75
C ARG A 244 11.13 4.15 5.89
N LEU A 245 9.96 4.00 5.25
CA LEU A 245 9.53 2.80 4.50
C LEU A 245 9.84 1.45 5.21
N PRO A 246 9.34 1.27 6.45
CA PRO A 246 9.71 0.15 7.31
C PRO A 246 9.22 -1.20 6.76
N ILE A 247 8.20 -1.20 5.88
CA ILE A 247 7.67 -2.40 5.22
C ILE A 247 8.65 -3.06 4.23
N PHE A 248 9.73 -2.37 3.85
CA PHE A 248 10.82 -2.91 3.02
C PHE A 248 12.09 -3.18 3.82
N ALA A 249 12.16 -2.73 5.08
CA ALA A 249 13.29 -2.99 5.94
C ALA A 249 13.26 -4.46 6.39
N SER A 250 14.36 -5.18 6.19
CA SER A 250 14.52 -6.57 6.63
C SER A 250 15.68 -6.67 7.61
N GLU A 251 15.50 -7.47 8.67
CA GLU A 251 16.60 -7.89 9.55
C GLU A 251 17.20 -9.23 9.11
N ARG A 252 16.65 -9.83 8.04
CA ARG A 252 17.13 -11.08 7.44
C ARG A 252 18.04 -10.85 6.23
N VAL A 253 18.50 -9.61 6.03
CA VAL A 253 19.52 -9.30 5.02
C VAL A 253 20.78 -10.12 5.30
N GLY A 254 21.17 -10.99 4.36
CA GLY A 254 22.47 -11.67 4.42
C GLY A 254 23.52 -10.90 3.60
N LYS A 255 24.61 -11.56 3.17
CA LYS A 255 25.60 -10.94 2.27
C LYS A 255 25.02 -10.73 0.85
N ASP A 256 25.86 -10.42 -0.14
CA ASP A 256 25.48 -10.03 -1.50
C ASP A 256 26.23 -10.83 -2.60
N TRP A 257 26.43 -10.18 -3.77
CA TRP A 257 26.62 -10.73 -5.12
C TRP A 257 27.70 -11.81 -5.33
N ASP A 258 28.55 -12.07 -4.36
CA ASP A 258 29.66 -13.05 -4.46
C ASP A 258 29.61 -14.18 -3.42
N GLY A 259 28.48 -14.36 -2.71
CA GLY A 259 28.24 -15.59 -1.95
C GLY A 259 27.93 -15.39 -0.47
N GLU A 260 26.65 -15.22 -0.20
CA GLU A 260 26.12 -14.88 1.12
C GLU A 260 24.78 -14.19 0.95
N GLY A 261 23.61 -14.58 1.48
CA GLY A 261 22.47 -13.66 1.73
C GLY A 261 21.49 -13.15 0.67
N GLU A 262 20.31 -12.75 1.15
CA GLU A 262 19.24 -12.08 0.39
C GLU A 262 19.25 -10.57 0.73
N ILE A 263 19.33 -9.67 -0.25
CA ILE A 263 19.02 -8.25 -0.02
C ILE A 263 17.49 -8.14 0.07
N GLY A 264 16.97 -8.11 1.29
CA GLY A 264 15.53 -8.13 1.57
C GLY A 264 15.01 -9.55 1.79
N GLU A 265 13.82 -9.66 2.37
CA GLU A 265 13.15 -10.95 2.48
C GLU A 265 12.61 -11.36 1.11
N ARG A 266 12.94 -12.56 0.62
CA ARG A 266 12.12 -13.17 -0.43
C ARG A 266 10.66 -13.18 0.04
N ILE A 267 9.86 -12.32 -0.56
CA ILE A 267 8.40 -12.43 -0.47
C ILE A 267 8.07 -13.77 -1.15
N PRO A 268 7.49 -14.75 -0.43
CA PRO A 268 7.16 -16.06 -1.00
C PRO A 268 6.25 -15.97 -2.22
#